data_AF-A0A537L5Y6-F1
#
_entry.id   AF-A0A537L5Y6-F1
#
_cell.length_a   1.000
_cell.length_b   1.000
_cell.length_c   1.000
_cell.angle_alpha   90.00
_cell.angle_beta   90.00
_cell.angle_gamma   90.00
#
_symmetry.space_group_name_H-M   'P 1'
#
loop_
_entity.id
_entity.type
_entity.pdbx_description
1 polymer ?
#
loop_
_entity_poly.entity_id
_entity_poly.type
_entity_poly.pdbx_seq_one_letter_code
_entity_poly.pdbx_strand_id
1 'polypeptide(L)' 'MAFPNKRPKEEAREEGKKPDWVIRARQSPGSEHFMTAGVAWNVKVNSKDALSVKLNALPVNFDGSLLILEPLPD' A
#
# COMPACT_ATOMS: atom_id res chain seq x y z
N MET A 1 12.73 38.87 -27.41
CA MET A 1 11.40 38.21 -27.36
C MET A 1 11.40 37.30 -26.14
N ALA A 2 10.49 37.52 -25.19
CA ALA A 2 10.39 36.72 -23.98
C ALA A 2 9.24 35.70 -24.15
N PHE A 3 9.54 34.41 -24.00
CA PHE A 3 8.53 33.36 -24.03
C PHE A 3 7.79 33.35 -22.69
N PRO A 4 6.44 33.47 -22.66
CA PRO A 4 5.71 33.38 -21.42
C PRO A 4 5.82 31.95 -20.88
N ASN A 5 6.48 31.80 -19.71
CA ASN A 5 6.60 30.55 -18.99
C ASN A 5 5.24 30.20 -18.34
N LYS A 6 4.33 29.63 -19.14
CA LYS A 6 3.11 29.00 -18.63
C LYS A 6 3.51 27.65 -18.04
N ARG A 7 3.96 27.65 -16.78
CA ARG A 7 4.00 26.42 -15.98
C ARG A 7 2.59 25.82 -15.99
N PRO A 8 2.42 24.54 -16.37
CA PRO A 8 1.13 23.88 -16.28
C PRO A 8 0.59 24.06 -14.86
N LYS A 9 -0.67 24.47 -14.76
CA LYS A 9 -1.40 24.56 -13.50
C LYS A 9 -1.31 23.17 -12.88
N GLU A 10 -0.63 23.07 -11.75
CA GLU A 10 -0.55 21.84 -10.96
C GLU A 10 -2.00 21.44 -10.64
N GLU A 11 -2.51 20.45 -11.37
CA GLU A 11 -3.83 19.88 -11.14
C GLU A 11 -3.83 19.49 -9.66
N ALA A 12 -4.80 20.02 -8.91
CA ALA A 12 -4.98 19.69 -7.52
C ALA A 12 -5.11 18.17 -7.43
N ARG A 13 -4.02 17.49 -7.04
CA ARG A 13 -4.03 16.07 -6.76
C ARG A 13 -5.15 15.87 -5.76
N GLU A 14 -6.19 15.17 -6.15
CA GLU A 14 -7.25 14.79 -5.22
C GLU A 14 -6.56 14.16 -4.00
N GLU A 15 -6.67 14.81 -2.84
CA GLU A 15 -6.10 14.28 -1.61
C GLU A 15 -6.84 12.97 -1.31
N GLY A 16 -6.26 11.86 -1.77
CA GLY A 16 -6.85 10.55 -1.62
C GLY A 16 -7.16 10.25 -0.15
N LYS A 17 -8.21 9.44 0.08
CA LYS A 17 -8.65 9.03 1.42
C LYS A 17 -7.44 8.56 2.26
N LYS A 18 -7.28 9.13 3.46
CA LYS A 18 -6.27 8.67 4.42
C LYS A 18 -6.47 7.18 4.76
N PRO A 19 -5.40 6.40 4.96
CA PRO A 19 -5.52 5.01 5.38
C PRO A 19 -6.25 4.85 6.71
N ASP A 20 -7.02 3.77 6.83
CA ASP A 20 -7.65 3.37 8.08
C ASP A 20 -6.65 2.58 8.97
N TRP A 21 -5.67 1.90 8.35
CA TRP A 21 -4.68 1.07 9.03
C TRP A 21 -3.27 1.19 8.43
N VAL A 22 -2.25 0.94 9.26
CA VAL A 22 -0.84 0.80 8.85
C VAL A 22 -0.43 -0.66 8.99
N ILE A 23 0.13 -1.24 7.93
CA ILE A 23 0.60 -2.63 7.91
C ILE A 23 2.07 -2.65 8.32
N ARG A 24 2.41 -3.50 9.30
CA ARG A 24 3.78 -3.66 9.79
C ARG A 24 4.22 -5.12 9.71
N ALA A 25 5.50 -5.34 9.42
CA ALA A 25 6.13 -6.66 9.38
C ALA A 25 7.41 -6.66 10.23
N ARG A 26 7.78 -7.82 10.81
CA ARG A 26 9.09 -7.98 11.46
C ARG A 26 10.19 -7.78 10.42
N GLN A 27 11.29 -7.12 10.82
CA GLN A 27 12.38 -6.83 9.88
C GLN A 27 13.13 -8.07 9.39
N SER A 28 13.17 -9.12 10.22
CA SER A 28 13.76 -10.42 9.92
C SER A 28 13.15 -11.49 10.84
N PRO A 29 13.31 -12.79 10.53
CA PRO A 29 12.98 -13.86 11.46
C PRO A 29 13.67 -13.63 12.83
N GLY A 30 12.90 -13.71 13.91
CA GLY A 30 13.40 -13.49 15.28
C GLY A 30 13.65 -12.04 15.70
N SER A 31 13.40 -11.04 14.84
CA SER A 31 13.57 -9.63 15.21
C SER A 31 12.38 -9.09 16.00
N GLU A 32 12.64 -8.41 17.12
CA GLU A 32 11.64 -7.66 17.90
C GLU A 32 11.27 -6.32 17.27
N HIS A 33 11.96 -5.93 16.19
CA HIS A 33 11.70 -4.69 15.48
C HIS A 33 10.75 -4.90 14.30
N PHE A 34 9.81 -3.96 14.16
CA PHE A 34 8.81 -3.93 13.10
C PHE A 34 9.04 -2.76 12.16
N MET A 35 8.97 -3.00 10.86
CA MET A 35 8.97 -1.96 9.82
C MET A 35 7.58 -1.78 9.21
N THR A 36 7.29 -0.59 8.69
CA THR A 36 6.07 -0.33 7.93
C THR A 36 6.16 -0.99 6.56
N ALA A 37 5.30 -1.96 6.29
CA ALA A 37 5.23 -2.69 5.03
C ALA A 37 4.17 -2.14 4.08
N GLY A 38 3.21 -1.35 4.57
CA GLY A 38 2.12 -0.85 3.76
C GLY A 38 1.01 -0.16 4.55
N VAL A 39 -0.13 -0.01 3.90
CA VAL A 39 -1.34 0.60 4.47
C VAL A 39 -2.58 -0.13 3.99
N ALA A 40 -3.69 0.01 4.71
CA ALA A 40 -4.97 -0.56 4.32
C ALA A 40 -6.15 0.39 4.56
N TRP A 41 -7.23 0.13 3.83
CA TRP A 41 -8.52 0.80 3.96
C TRP A 41 -9.62 -0.22 4.18
N ASN A 42 -10.57 0.10 5.07
CA ASN A 42 -11.80 -0.65 5.20
C ASN A 42 -12.66 -0.43 3.94
N VAL A 43 -13.09 -1.51 3.31
CA VAL A 43 -13.94 -1.50 2.12
C VAL A 43 -15.07 -2.53 2.26
N LYS A 44 -16.10 -2.39 1.42
CA LYS A 44 -17.17 -3.38 1.28
C LYS A 44 -17.06 -4.04 -0.09
N VAL A 45 -16.99 -5.37 -0.13
CA VAL A 45 -17.01 -6.17 -1.37
C VAL A 45 -18.19 -7.13 -1.29
N ASN A 46 -19.14 -7.04 -2.23
CA ASN A 46 -20.38 -7.85 -2.21
C ASN A 46 -21.09 -7.82 -0.85
N SER A 47 -21.23 -6.61 -0.28
CA SER A 47 -21.83 -6.34 1.04
C SER A 47 -21.09 -6.95 2.25
N LYS A 48 -19.90 -7.55 2.05
CA LYS A 48 -19.05 -8.07 3.12
C LYS A 48 -17.93 -7.10 3.45
N ASP A 49 -17.55 -7.05 4.73
CA ASP A 49 -16.37 -6.30 5.18
C ASP A 49 -15.09 -6.92 4.62
N ALA A 50 -14.23 -6.06 4.08
CA ALA A 50 -12.94 -6.44 3.52
C ALA A 50 -11.91 -5.32 3.71
N LEU A 51 -10.65 -5.63 3.43
CA LEU A 51 -9.55 -4.68 3.43
C LEU A 51 -8.98 -4.53 2.02
N SER A 52 -8.89 -3.29 1.55
CA SER A 52 -8.04 -2.95 0.40
C SER A 52 -6.65 -2.66 0.92
N VAL A 53 -5.64 -3.36 0.41
CA VAL A 53 -4.27 -3.34 0.93
C VAL A 53 -3.31 -2.79 -0.13
N LYS A 54 -2.45 -1.86 0.27
CA LYS A 54 -1.31 -1.41 -0.53
C LYS A 54 -0.02 -1.74 0.20
N LEU A 55 0.77 -2.65 -0.38
CA LEU A 55 2.10 -3.02 0.13
C LEU A 55 3.18 -2.23 -0.60
N ASN A 56 4.18 -1.78 0.16
CA ASN A 56 5.41 -1.18 -0.34
C ASN A 56 6.50 -2.25 -0.37
N ALA A 57 6.36 -3.23 -1.26
CA ALA A 57 7.32 -4.30 -1.43
C ALA A 57 7.86 -4.32 -2.85
N LEU A 58 9.17 -4.55 -2.99
CA LEU A 58 9.80 -4.91 -4.26
C LEU A 58 9.95 -6.44 -4.25
N PRO A 59 9.13 -7.16 -5.02
CA PRO A 59 9.20 -8.61 -5.00
C PRO A 59 10.46 -9.05 -5.77
N VAL A 60 11.27 -9.92 -5.16
CA VAL A 60 12.51 -10.46 -5.73
C VAL A 60 12.24 -11.90 -6.16
N ASN A 61 12.64 -12.27 -7.39
CA ASN A 61 12.31 -13.57 -8.01
C ASN A 61 10.79 -13.83 -8.11
N PHE A 62 10.04 -12.79 -8.50
CA PHE A 62 8.59 -12.80 -8.59
C PHE A 62 8.11 -13.37 -9.92
N ASP A 63 7.16 -14.31 -9.89
CA ASP A 63 6.53 -14.89 -11.08
C ASP A 63 5.27 -14.13 -11.54
N GLY A 64 4.94 -13.03 -10.88
CA GLY A 64 3.74 -12.23 -11.16
C GLY A 64 2.54 -12.56 -10.27
N SER A 65 2.63 -13.57 -9.39
CA SER A 65 1.51 -13.99 -8.55
C SER A 65 1.67 -13.57 -7.09
N LEU A 66 0.70 -12.78 -6.59
CA LEU A 66 0.57 -12.47 -5.16
C LEU A 66 -0.46 -13.43 -4.55
N LEU A 67 -0.01 -14.34 -3.70
CA LEU A 67 -0.89 -15.29 -3.00
C LEU A 67 -1.31 -14.74 -1.63
N ILE A 68 -2.60 -14.81 -1.34
CA ILE A 68 -3.16 -14.64 0.01
C ILE A 68 -3.40 -16.05 0.54
N LEU A 69 -2.63 -16.46 1.55
CA LEU A 69 -2.71 -17.78 2.15
C LEU A 69 -3.47 -17.72 3.48
N GLU A 70 -4.09 -18.84 3.87
CA GLU A 70 -4.59 -19.02 5.24
C GLU A 70 -3.43 -18.96 6.24
N PRO A 71 -3.68 -18.59 7.51
CA PRO A 71 -2.64 -18.60 8.54
C PRO A 71 -1.94 -19.96 8.60
N LEU A 72 -0.62 -19.95 8.73
CA LEU A 72 0.13 -21.18 8.98
C LEU A 72 -0.31 -21.77 10.34
N PRO A 73 -0.40 -23.10 10.47
CA PRO A 73 -0.66 -23.74 11.75
C PRO A 73 0.43 -23.37 12.77
N ASP A 74 0.03 -23.24 14.03
CA ASP A 74 0.91 -22.92 15.17
C ASP A 74 2.08 -23.91 15.33
#